data_AF-A0AAD2HFY3-F1
#
_entry.id   AF-A0AAD2HFY3-F1
#
_cell.length_a   1.000
_cell.length_b   1.000
_cell.length_c   1.000
_cell.angle_alpha   90.00
_cell.angle_beta   90.00
_cell.angle_gamma   90.00
#
_symmetry.space_group_name_H-M   'P 1'
#
loop_
_entity.id
_entity.type
_entity.pdbx_description
1 polymer ?
#
loop_
_entity_poly.entity_id
_entity_poly.type
_entity_poly.pdbx_seq_one_letter_code
_entity_poly.pdbx_strand_id
1 'polypeptide(L)'
;MNDSRNPRAMDAEPSRTALQSHVAFFDPDSDGIIWPLDTYRGFRQIGSGILFSALCMVVIHSGFSWLTSRFPDPLFRIPISNIHKAIHGSDTGSYTQTGDLDLHRFDTVWEHNTQPPHTHMSFSEGVRMVRGDRNPFDVVRATRP
;
A
#
# COMPACT_ATOMS: atom_id res chain seq x y z
N MET A 1 -30.10 -38.29 5.90
CA MET A 1 -30.14 -36.92 5.34
C MET A 1 -29.73 -35.97 6.44
N ASN A 2 -28.50 -35.44 6.41
CA ASN A 2 -28.01 -34.45 7.37
C ASN A 2 -27.54 -33.23 6.57
N ASP A 3 -28.38 -32.20 6.53
CA ASP A 3 -28.08 -30.89 5.97
C ASP A 3 -27.43 -30.06 7.07
N SER A 4 -26.09 -30.07 7.13
CA SER A 4 -25.31 -29.15 7.94
C SER A 4 -24.70 -28.08 7.04
N ARG A 5 -25.56 -27.28 6.38
CA ARG A 5 -25.14 -25.98 5.85
C ARG A 5 -24.78 -25.06 7.01
N ASN A 6 -23.49 -24.83 7.17
CA ASN A 6 -22.92 -23.78 7.99
C ASN A 6 -23.48 -22.42 7.52
N PRO A 7 -24.25 -21.68 8.34
CA PRO A 7 -24.83 -20.40 7.94
C PRO A 7 -23.80 -19.27 7.75
N ARG A 8 -22.50 -19.53 8.00
CA ARG A 8 -21.39 -18.58 7.77
C ARG A 8 -20.69 -18.76 6.41
N ALA A 9 -21.19 -19.63 5.54
CA ALA A 9 -20.63 -19.85 4.21
C ALA A 9 -21.29 -18.99 3.11
N MET A 10 -22.07 -17.98 3.51
CA MET A 10 -22.54 -16.93 2.62
C MET A 10 -21.83 -15.65 3.07
N ASP A 11 -21.12 -15.00 2.14
CA ASP A 11 -20.52 -13.66 2.29
C ASP A 11 -19.13 -13.57 2.95
N ALA A 12 -18.30 -14.62 2.86
CA ALA A 12 -16.86 -14.41 3.09
C ALA A 12 -16.29 -13.58 1.94
N GLU A 13 -16.19 -12.25 2.14
CA GLU A 13 -15.34 -11.38 1.34
C GLU A 13 -13.99 -12.09 1.12
N PRO A 14 -13.44 -12.12 -0.11
CA PRO A 14 -12.13 -12.72 -0.36
C PRO A 14 -11.15 -12.18 0.67
N SER A 15 -10.37 -13.04 1.32
CA SER A 15 -9.42 -12.59 2.35
C SER A 15 -8.43 -11.61 1.70
N ARG A 16 -8.60 -10.31 1.96
CA ARG A 16 -7.70 -9.27 1.47
C ARG A 16 -6.35 -9.45 2.15
N THR A 17 -5.27 -9.24 1.41
CA THR A 17 -3.93 -9.14 2.04
C THR A 17 -3.85 -7.89 2.91
N ALA A 18 -2.81 -7.80 3.75
CA ALA A 18 -2.60 -6.63 4.58
C ALA A 18 -2.44 -5.34 3.74
N LEU A 19 -1.73 -5.42 2.62
CA LEU A 19 -1.56 -4.30 1.68
C LEU A 19 -2.87 -3.92 1.00
N GLN A 20 -3.68 -4.90 0.57
CA GLN A 20 -5.01 -4.63 -0.01
C GLN A 20 -5.93 -3.96 1.01
N SER A 21 -5.89 -4.41 2.26
CA SER A 21 -6.66 -3.80 3.35
C SER A 21 -6.18 -2.38 3.67
N HIS A 22 -4.87 -2.13 3.61
CA HIS A 22 -4.29 -0.80 3.78
C HIS A 22 -4.79 0.18 2.70
N VAL A 23 -4.73 -0.21 1.43
CA VAL A 23 -5.15 0.69 0.33
C VAL A 23 -6.67 0.81 0.19
N ALA A 24 -7.45 -0.16 0.70
CA ALA A 24 -8.91 -0.09 0.73
C ALA A 24 -9.45 1.11 1.53
N PHE A 25 -8.65 1.70 2.42
CA PHE A 25 -8.98 2.99 3.04
C PHE A 25 -9.28 4.09 2.00
N PHE A 26 -8.60 4.06 0.85
CA PHE A 26 -8.76 5.03 -0.23
C PHE A 26 -9.87 4.65 -1.24
N ASP A 27 -10.64 3.60 -0.98
CA ASP A 27 -11.76 3.14 -1.81
C ASP A 27 -13.07 3.22 -0.99
N PRO A 28 -13.66 4.43 -0.87
CA PRO A 28 -14.77 4.67 0.04
C PRO A 28 -16.08 4.02 -0.40
N ASP A 29 -16.28 3.75 -1.69
CA ASP A 29 -17.43 3.06 -2.24
C ASP A 29 -17.23 1.55 -2.39
N SER A 30 -16.02 1.05 -2.08
CA SER A 30 -15.68 -0.38 -2.00
C SER A 30 -15.89 -1.14 -3.30
N ASP A 31 -15.67 -0.48 -4.44
CA ASP A 31 -15.78 -1.11 -5.77
C ASP A 31 -14.48 -1.83 -6.19
N GLY A 32 -13.44 -1.74 -5.37
CA GLY A 32 -12.12 -2.32 -5.60
C GLY A 32 -11.21 -1.47 -6.48
N ILE A 33 -11.61 -0.24 -6.80
CA ILE A 33 -10.92 0.68 -7.71
C ILE A 33 -10.70 2.02 -7.02
N ILE A 34 -9.43 2.41 -6.87
CA ILE A 34 -9.11 3.73 -6.33
C ILE A 34 -9.04 4.73 -7.49
N TRP A 35 -9.89 5.76 -7.45
CA TRP A 35 -9.84 6.88 -8.40
C TRP A 35 -8.90 7.99 -7.89
N PRO A 36 -8.35 8.83 -8.79
CA PRO A 36 -7.54 9.98 -8.39
C PRO A 36 -8.17 10.84 -7.29
N LEU A 37 -9.48 11.09 -7.43
CA LEU A 37 -10.21 11.90 -6.47
C LEU A 37 -10.37 11.21 -5.10
N ASP A 38 -10.40 9.89 -5.05
CA ASP A 38 -10.49 9.15 -3.79
C ASP A 38 -9.18 9.22 -3.02
N THR A 39 -8.04 9.13 -3.71
CA THR A 39 -6.72 9.42 -3.12
C THR A 39 -6.68 10.83 -2.55
N TYR A 40 -7.11 11.84 -3.33
CA TYR A 40 -7.17 13.22 -2.82
C TYR A 40 -8.02 13.31 -1.54
N ARG A 41 -9.23 12.75 -1.56
CA ARG A 41 -10.16 12.75 -0.41
C ARG A 41 -9.59 12.00 0.79
N GLY A 42 -8.98 10.84 0.59
CA GLY A 42 -8.35 10.06 1.66
C GLY A 42 -7.21 10.82 2.34
N PHE A 43 -6.34 11.50 1.56
CA PHE A 43 -5.31 12.37 2.14
C PHE A 43 -5.92 13.55 2.93
N ARG A 44 -7.02 14.13 2.44
CA ARG A 44 -7.75 15.17 3.18
C ARG A 44 -8.36 14.64 4.47
N GLN A 45 -8.84 13.40 4.47
CA GLN A 45 -9.45 12.74 5.63
C GLN A 45 -8.45 12.45 6.74
N ILE A 46 -7.20 12.08 6.40
CA ILE A 46 -6.12 11.91 7.39
C ILE A 46 -5.49 13.25 7.84
N GLY A 47 -6.07 14.39 7.45
CA GLY A 47 -5.64 15.71 7.91
C GLY A 47 -4.54 16.38 7.06
N SER A 48 -4.19 15.84 5.90
CA SER A 48 -3.19 16.47 5.02
C SER A 48 -3.70 17.76 4.37
N GLY A 49 -2.82 18.73 4.13
CA GLY A 49 -3.15 20.00 3.46
C GLY A 49 -3.52 19.84 1.98
N ILE A 50 -4.24 20.83 1.43
CA ILE A 50 -4.78 20.79 0.05
C ILE A 50 -3.70 20.52 -1.01
N LEU A 51 -2.58 21.26 -0.95
CA LEU A 51 -1.50 21.13 -1.92
C LEU A 51 -0.81 19.77 -1.84
N PHE A 52 -0.59 19.26 -0.62
CA PHE A 52 0.03 17.95 -0.43
C PHE A 52 -0.89 16.83 -0.92
N SER A 53 -2.20 16.90 -0.62
CA SER A 53 -3.18 15.93 -1.12
C SER A 53 -3.24 15.90 -2.65
N ALA A 54 -3.19 17.07 -3.31
CA ALA A 54 -3.16 17.14 -4.77
C ALA A 54 -1.87 16.57 -5.36
N LEU A 55 -0.72 16.84 -4.72
CA LEU A 55 0.56 16.27 -5.11
C LEU A 55 0.56 14.73 -5.00
N CYS A 56 0.10 14.19 -3.87
CA CYS A 56 0.00 12.74 -3.66
C CYS A 56 -0.90 12.08 -4.70
N MET A 57 -2.07 12.67 -4.99
CA MET A 57 -2.95 12.21 -6.06
C MET A 57 -2.20 12.06 -7.39
N VAL A 58 -1.50 13.11 -7.84
CA VAL A 58 -0.79 13.08 -9.13
C VAL A 58 0.33 12.03 -9.11
N VAL A 59 1.16 12.02 -8.08
CA VAL A 59 2.31 11.11 -7.98
C VAL A 59 1.86 9.65 -7.94
N ILE A 60 0.92 9.30 -7.06
CA ILE A 60 0.45 7.93 -6.88
C ILE A 60 -0.23 7.42 -8.16
N HIS A 61 -1.12 8.20 -8.75
CA HIS A 61 -1.88 7.75 -9.92
C HIS A 61 -1.04 7.75 -11.21
N SER A 62 -0.04 8.63 -11.35
CA SER A 62 0.87 8.60 -12.51
C SER A 62 1.76 7.35 -12.55
N GLY A 63 2.18 6.84 -11.37
CA GLY A 63 3.01 5.64 -11.27
C GLY A 63 2.18 4.35 -11.20
N PHE A 64 1.29 4.25 -10.21
CA PHE A 64 0.67 2.98 -9.85
C PHE A 64 -0.42 2.53 -10.83
N SER A 65 -1.10 3.46 -11.52
CA SER A 65 -2.09 3.07 -12.53
C SER A 65 -1.45 2.24 -13.65
N TRP A 66 -0.23 2.59 -14.07
CA TRP A 66 0.53 1.84 -15.07
C TRP A 66 1.03 0.49 -14.55
N LEU A 67 1.52 0.44 -13.30
CA LEU A 67 2.04 -0.80 -12.70
C LEU A 67 0.93 -1.82 -12.39
N THR A 68 -0.27 -1.35 -12.07
CA THR A 68 -1.38 -2.20 -11.63
C THR A 68 -2.36 -2.55 -12.77
N SER A 69 -2.29 -1.87 -13.91
CA SER A 69 -3.17 -2.10 -15.06
C SER A 69 -2.49 -2.90 -16.16
N ARG A 70 -3.27 -3.69 -16.90
CA ARG A 70 -2.77 -4.44 -18.08
C ARG A 70 -2.52 -3.54 -19.29
N PHE A 71 -3.30 -2.47 -19.40
CA PHE A 71 -3.25 -1.48 -20.47
C PHE A 71 -3.22 -0.08 -19.86
N PRO A 72 -2.68 0.93 -20.56
CA PRO A 72 -2.77 2.31 -20.09
C PRO A 72 -4.22 2.68 -19.85
N ASP A 73 -4.54 3.00 -18.60
CA ASP A 73 -5.85 3.48 -18.20
C ASP A 73 -5.85 5.01 -18.28
N PRO A 74 -6.56 5.63 -19.24
CA PRO A 74 -6.59 7.09 -19.38
C PRO A 74 -7.22 7.80 -18.17
N LEU A 75 -7.93 7.05 -17.31
CA LEU A 75 -8.51 7.55 -16.07
C LEU A 75 -7.59 7.38 -14.86
N PHE A 76 -6.40 6.81 -15.08
CA PHE A 76 -5.38 6.56 -14.06
C PHE A 76 -5.91 5.81 -12.82
N ARG A 77 -6.85 4.87 -12.98
CA ARG A 77 -7.40 4.11 -11.86
C ARG A 77 -6.41 3.06 -11.37
N ILE A 78 -6.56 2.68 -10.10
CA ILE A 78 -5.70 1.68 -9.45
C ILE A 78 -6.57 0.52 -8.95
N PRO A 79 -6.52 -0.67 -9.58
CA PRO A 79 -7.22 -1.84 -9.09
C PRO A 79 -6.55 -2.40 -7.82
N ILE A 80 -7.29 -2.47 -6.71
CA ILE A 80 -6.77 -2.98 -5.42
C ILE A 80 -6.29 -4.42 -5.56
N SER A 81 -6.96 -5.24 -6.37
CA SER A 81 -6.57 -6.64 -6.63
C SER A 81 -5.13 -6.78 -7.15
N ASN A 82 -4.63 -5.77 -7.87
CA ASN A 82 -3.30 -5.76 -8.48
C ASN A 82 -2.26 -4.95 -7.70
N ILE A 83 -2.60 -4.39 -6.52
CA ILE A 83 -1.72 -3.46 -5.80
C ILE A 83 -0.36 -4.04 -5.42
N HIS A 84 -0.26 -5.36 -5.24
CA HIS A 84 1.00 -6.05 -4.99
C HIS A 84 2.04 -5.83 -6.11
N LYS A 85 1.61 -5.50 -7.34
CA LYS A 85 2.51 -5.14 -8.45
C LYS A 85 3.15 -3.77 -8.30
N ALA A 86 2.57 -2.90 -7.48
CA ALA A 86 3.13 -1.59 -7.17
C ALA A 86 4.23 -1.66 -6.10
N ILE A 87 4.45 -2.83 -5.47
CA ILE A 87 5.60 -3.05 -4.57
C ILE A 87 6.88 -2.95 -5.38
N HIS A 88 7.79 -2.08 -4.95
CA HIS A 88 8.97 -1.68 -5.72
C HIS A 88 10.26 -1.82 -4.90
N GLY A 89 11.40 -1.65 -5.56
CA GLY A 89 12.71 -2.03 -5.02
C GLY A 89 13.17 -1.22 -3.80
N SER A 90 12.66 -0.01 -3.63
CA SER A 90 12.94 0.86 -2.48
C SER A 90 12.00 0.64 -1.29
N ASP A 91 11.09 -0.33 -1.37
CA ASP A 91 10.26 -0.68 -0.23
C ASP A 91 11.08 -1.38 0.85
N THR A 92 10.72 -1.15 2.10
CA THR A 92 11.32 -1.78 3.31
C THR A 92 11.21 -3.30 3.30
N GLY A 93 10.29 -3.84 2.49
CA GLY A 93 9.97 -5.26 2.45
C GLY A 93 9.11 -5.75 3.61
N SER A 94 8.52 -4.83 4.40
CA SER A 94 7.51 -5.15 5.42
C SER A 94 6.25 -5.77 4.81
N TYR A 95 5.92 -5.44 3.57
CA TYR A 95 4.99 -6.24 2.77
C TYR A 95 5.75 -7.28 1.95
N THR A 96 5.26 -8.52 1.98
CA THR A 96 5.70 -9.60 1.09
C THR A 96 5.35 -9.25 -0.36
N GLN A 97 5.90 -10.00 -1.33
CA GLN A 97 5.57 -9.79 -2.75
C GLN A 97 4.10 -10.03 -3.08
N THR A 98 3.38 -10.79 -2.24
CA THR A 98 1.93 -11.02 -2.36
C THR A 98 1.11 -9.95 -1.65
N GLY A 99 1.75 -9.09 -0.84
CA GLY A 99 1.10 -8.01 -0.10
C GLY A 99 0.72 -8.35 1.35
N ASP A 100 1.18 -9.49 1.88
CA ASP A 100 0.98 -9.84 3.29
C ASP A 100 1.98 -9.08 4.18
N LEU A 101 1.62 -8.81 5.43
CA LEU A 101 2.49 -8.11 6.38
C LEU A 101 3.46 -9.10 7.03
N ASP A 102 4.77 -8.86 6.86
CA ASP A 102 5.84 -9.53 7.60
C ASP A 102 6.21 -8.67 8.82
N LEU A 103 5.64 -9.03 9.98
CA LEU A 103 5.87 -8.32 11.24
C LEU A 103 7.33 -8.31 11.67
N HIS A 104 8.05 -9.41 11.45
CA HIS A 104 9.47 -9.48 11.83
C HIS A 104 10.31 -8.47 11.03
N ARG A 105 10.05 -8.33 9.72
CA ARG A 105 10.71 -7.30 8.90
C ARG A 105 10.29 -5.89 9.30
N PHE A 106 9.01 -5.69 9.60
CA PHE A 106 8.52 -4.40 10.09
C PHE A 106 9.25 -3.99 11.38
N ASP A 107 9.31 -4.88 12.38
CA ASP A 107 9.97 -4.61 13.66
C ASP A 107 11.47 -4.34 13.46
N THR A 108 12.13 -5.12 12.59
CA THR A 108 13.55 -4.90 12.25
C THR A 108 13.79 -3.50 11.67
N VAL A 109 12.95 -3.06 10.74
CA VAL A 109 13.07 -1.73 10.12
C VAL A 109 12.78 -0.63 11.15
N TRP A 110 11.79 -0.85 12.02
CA TRP A 110 11.41 0.09 13.07
C TRP A 110 12.53 0.29 14.08
N GLU A 111 13.08 -0.78 14.64
CA GLU A 111 14.17 -0.74 15.63
C GLU A 111 15.45 -0.15 15.03
N HIS A 112 15.77 -0.47 13.76
CA HIS A 112 16.94 0.08 13.08
C HIS A 112 16.85 1.59 12.88
N ASN A 113 15.65 2.12 12.63
CA ASN A 113 15.47 3.51 12.23
C ASN A 113 15.03 4.46 13.34
N THR A 114 14.59 3.96 14.49
CA THR A 114 14.14 4.79 15.63
C THR A 114 15.09 4.69 16.82
N GLN A 115 15.18 5.74 17.63
CA GLN A 115 15.95 5.70 18.88
C GLN A 115 15.17 4.98 20.00
N PRO A 116 15.87 4.33 20.95
CA PRO A 116 15.24 3.83 22.17
C PRO A 116 14.45 4.95 22.87
N PRO A 117 13.24 4.69 23.39
CA PRO A 117 12.61 3.38 23.59
C PRO A 117 11.77 2.86 22.40
N HIS A 118 12.00 3.31 21.16
CA HIS A 118 11.32 2.85 19.94
C HIS A 118 9.79 3.04 19.97
N THR A 119 9.30 4.12 20.55
CA THR A 119 7.87 4.40 20.67
C THR A 119 7.30 5.24 19.53
N HIS A 120 8.16 5.92 18.78
CA HIS A 120 7.79 6.79 17.68
C HIS A 120 8.94 6.92 16.69
N MET A 121 8.62 7.43 15.50
CA MET A 121 9.59 7.83 14.50
C MET A 121 9.46 9.32 14.27
N SER A 122 10.52 10.07 14.57
CA SER A 122 10.59 11.48 14.22
C SER A 122 10.78 11.67 12.71
N PHE A 123 10.51 12.88 12.21
CA PHE A 123 10.64 13.17 10.77
C PHE A 123 12.06 12.92 10.25
N SER A 124 13.10 13.27 11.00
CA SER A 124 14.50 13.07 10.60
C SER A 124 14.88 11.59 10.54
N GLU A 125 14.33 10.79 11.44
CA GLU A 125 14.47 9.33 11.43
C GLU A 125 13.77 8.71 10.22
N GLY A 126 12.56 9.17 9.90
CA GLY A 126 11.87 8.78 8.68
C GLY A 126 12.62 9.16 7.40
N VAL A 127 13.18 10.38 7.33
CA VAL A 127 14.02 10.79 6.20
C VAL A 127 15.28 9.95 6.10
N ARG A 128 15.89 9.56 7.23
CA ARG A 128 17.05 8.66 7.25
C ARG A 128 16.69 7.27 6.73
N MET A 129 15.56 6.71 7.19
CA MET A 129 15.03 5.44 6.68
C MET A 129 14.84 5.49 5.15
N VAL A 130 14.10 6.49 4.67
CA VAL A 130 13.84 6.69 3.23
C VAL A 130 15.13 6.84 2.44
N ARG A 131 16.20 7.42 3.00
CA ARG A 131 17.51 7.54 2.33
C ARG A 131 18.29 6.23 2.33
N GLY A 132 18.19 5.44 3.40
CA GLY A 132 18.84 4.14 3.53
C GLY A 132 18.26 3.08 2.60
N ASP A 133 16.94 3.13 2.39
CA ASP A 133 16.23 2.12 1.59
C ASP A 133 16.11 2.48 0.10
N ARG A 134 16.71 3.59 -0.37
CA ARG A 134 16.64 3.98 -1.78
C ARG A 134 17.32 2.95 -2.67
N ASN A 135 16.56 2.43 -3.64
CA ASN A 135 17.09 1.59 -4.70
C ASN A 135 17.16 2.40 -6.01
N PRO A 136 18.34 2.59 -6.62
CA PRO A 136 18.44 3.28 -7.91
C PRO A 136 17.73 2.54 -9.05
N PHE A 137 17.44 1.24 -8.90
CA PHE A 137 16.64 0.42 -9.82
C PHE A 137 15.24 0.18 -9.26
N ASP A 138 14.56 1.27 -8.91
CA ASP A 138 13.33 1.26 -8.10
C ASP A 138 12.18 0.49 -8.74
N VAL A 139 11.98 0.62 -10.05
CA VAL A 139 10.80 0.09 -10.78
C VAL A 139 10.67 -1.44 -10.70
N VAL A 140 11.76 -2.15 -10.47
CA VAL A 140 11.77 -3.62 -10.40
C VAL A 140 12.39 -4.03 -9.08
N ARG A 141 11.57 -4.58 -8.17
CA ARG A 141 12.10 -5.31 -7.02
C ARG A 141 12.81 -6.55 -7.53
N ALA A 142 14.14 -6.49 -7.66
CA ALA A 142 14.95 -7.65 -7.98
C ALA A 142 14.66 -8.75 -6.93
N THR A 143 14.26 -9.93 -7.40
CA THR A 143 14.23 -11.14 -6.57
C THR A 143 15.66 -11.39 -6.12
N ARG A 144 16.01 -11.04 -4.88
CA ARG A 144 17.23 -11.58 -4.29
C ARG A 144 16.96 -13.07 -4.00
N PRO A 145 17.83 -13.98 -4.46
CA PRO A 145 17.72 -15.41 -4.17
C PRO A 145 17.81 -15.68 -2.67
#